data_AF-Q7AQI9-F1
#
_entry.id   AF-Q7AQI9-F1
#
_cell.length_a   1.000
_cell.length_b   1.000
_cell.length_c   1.000
_cell.angle_alpha   90.00
_cell.angle_beta   90.00
_cell.angle_gamma   90.00
#
_symmetry.space_group_name_H-M   'P 1'
#
loop_
_entity.id
_entity.type
_entity.pdbx_description
1 polymer ?
#
loop_
_entity_poly.entity_id
_entity_poly.type
_entity_poly.pdbx_seq_one_letter_code
_entity_poly.pdbx_strand_id
1 'polypeptide(L)'
;MSKVPFLSRATFTRLTTPTARALLRVGLTPDAITVLGTIVAASGALVLFPIGKLFAGTLVVWFFVLFDMLDGAMARERGGGTRYGAVLDATCDRISDGAVFCGLLWWMAFGLHSKHLVVATLICLVTSQVISYIKARAEASGLRGDDGLIERPERLIIVLVGAGLSDFPVYSLPWALSVAMWLLVVASLITCAQRLHTVHTSPGATDRIARPGYPSASDRTNATNGGQPGPGNLGTGEP
;
A
#
# COMPACT_ATOMS: atom_id res chain seq x y z
N MET A 1 -7.24 6.34 -12.88
CA MET A 1 -7.49 7.76 -13.18
C MET A 1 -8.74 8.21 -12.43
N SER A 2 -8.61 8.93 -11.31
CA SER A 2 -9.76 9.45 -10.57
C SER A 2 -10.37 10.66 -11.29
N LYS A 3 -11.69 10.62 -11.54
CA LYS A 3 -12.46 11.60 -12.32
C LYS A 3 -12.84 12.85 -11.50
N VAL A 4 -11.90 13.46 -10.78
CA VAL A 4 -12.13 14.74 -10.08
C VAL A 4 -11.01 15.73 -10.40
N PRO A 5 -11.07 16.43 -11.56
CA PRO A 5 -9.98 17.28 -12.04
C PRO A 5 -9.72 18.54 -11.20
N PHE A 6 -10.61 18.93 -10.28
CA PHE A 6 -10.42 20.12 -9.43
C PHE A 6 -9.45 19.90 -8.25
N LEU A 7 -9.27 18.66 -7.79
CA LEU A 7 -8.19 18.27 -6.86
C LEU A 7 -6.91 17.97 -7.65
N SER A 8 -6.63 18.80 -8.66
CA SER A 8 -5.55 18.60 -9.61
C SER A 8 -4.23 18.41 -8.87
N ARG A 9 -3.44 17.42 -9.30
CA ARG A 9 -2.06 17.23 -8.82
C ARG A 9 -1.29 18.55 -8.80
N ALA A 10 -1.59 19.49 -9.70
CA ALA A 10 -1.00 20.82 -9.75
C ALA A 10 -1.33 21.69 -8.53
N THR A 11 -2.60 21.77 -8.09
CA THR A 11 -2.99 22.52 -6.87
C THR A 11 -2.28 21.95 -5.66
N PHE A 12 -2.27 20.63 -5.53
CA PHE A 12 -1.62 19.95 -4.41
C PHE A 12 -0.10 20.20 -4.41
N THR A 13 0.55 20.05 -5.57
CA THR A 13 1.99 20.30 -5.71
C THR A 13 2.33 21.75 -5.32
N ARG A 14 1.50 22.72 -5.72
CA ARG A 14 1.69 24.13 -5.34
C ARG A 14 1.57 24.37 -3.84
N LEU A 15 0.70 23.63 -3.14
CA LEU A 15 0.53 23.73 -1.69
C LEU A 15 1.66 23.01 -0.93
N THR A 16 2.08 21.84 -1.39
CA THR A 16 3.09 21.04 -0.69
C THR A 16 4.52 21.49 -0.94
N THR A 17 4.85 21.99 -2.14
CA THR A 17 6.24 22.36 -2.49
C THR A 17 6.83 23.43 -1.56
N PRO A 18 6.12 24.53 -1.22
CA PRO A 18 6.64 25.52 -0.27
C PRO A 18 6.96 24.92 1.10
N THR A 19 6.04 24.10 1.63
CA THR A 19 6.19 23.41 2.92
C THR A 19 7.34 22.41 2.87
N ALA A 20 7.43 21.60 1.82
CA ALA A 20 8.52 20.66 1.60
C ALA A 20 9.88 21.39 1.59
N ARG A 21 10.00 22.47 0.82
CA ARG A 21 11.23 23.30 0.80
C ARG A 21 11.55 23.93 2.15
N ALA A 22 10.55 24.31 2.94
CA ALA A 22 10.76 24.85 4.27
C ALA A 22 11.32 23.77 5.22
N LEU A 23 10.71 22.59 5.26
CA LEU A 23 11.17 21.47 6.08
C LEU A 23 12.58 21.00 5.69
N LEU A 24 12.85 20.95 4.37
CA LEU A 24 14.18 20.63 3.86
C LEU A 24 15.25 21.66 4.28
N ARG A 25 14.90 22.96 4.30
CA ARG A 25 15.81 24.02 4.77
C ARG A 25 16.09 23.95 6.26
N VAL A 26 15.17 23.42 7.06
CA VAL A 26 15.36 23.15 8.49
C VAL A 26 16.20 21.88 8.72
N GLY A 27 16.53 21.12 7.66
CA GLY A 27 17.37 19.94 7.73
C GLY A 27 16.61 18.63 7.91
N LEU A 28 15.27 18.66 7.91
CA LEU A 28 14.45 17.45 8.02
C LEU A 28 14.56 16.62 6.73
N THR A 29 14.62 15.30 6.90
CA THR A 29 14.63 14.34 5.80
C THR A 29 13.21 13.82 5.53
N PRO A 30 12.90 13.39 4.29
CA PRO A 30 11.64 12.71 3.99
C PRO A 30 11.38 11.56 4.97
N ASP A 31 12.36 10.66 5.13
CA ASP A 31 12.30 9.51 6.03
C ASP A 31 11.96 9.89 7.49
N ALA A 32 12.51 10.99 8.01
CA ALA A 32 12.22 11.45 9.36
C ALA A 32 10.77 11.95 9.49
N ILE A 33 10.24 12.61 8.46
CA ILE A 33 8.85 13.07 8.41
C ILE A 33 7.90 11.87 8.33
N THR A 34 8.20 10.86 7.51
CA THR A 34 7.42 9.61 7.41
C THR A 34 7.32 8.93 8.77
N VAL A 35 8.45 8.72 9.46
CA VAL A 35 8.50 8.05 10.77
C VAL A 35 7.75 8.86 11.82
N LEU A 36 7.96 10.19 11.87
CA LEU A 36 7.27 11.06 12.82
C LEU A 36 5.76 11.05 12.59
N GLY A 37 5.32 11.21 11.34
CA GLY A 37 3.91 11.18 10.97
C GLY A 37 3.26 9.85 11.35
N THR A 38 3.97 8.74 11.14
CA THR A 38 3.51 7.40 11.52
C THR A 38 3.36 7.26 13.03
N ILE A 39 4.36 7.68 13.81
CA ILE A 39 4.31 7.60 15.28
C ILE A 39 3.12 8.38 15.82
N VAL A 40 2.89 9.61 15.33
CA VAL A 40 1.79 10.44 15.83
C VAL A 40 0.43 9.93 15.35
N ALA A 41 0.29 9.51 14.08
CA ALA A 41 -0.94 8.92 13.59
C ALA A 41 -1.30 7.62 14.33
N ALA A 42 -0.33 6.71 14.49
CA ALA A 42 -0.54 5.43 15.15
C ALA A 42 -0.85 5.61 16.64
N SER A 43 -0.09 6.44 17.36
CA SER A 43 -0.37 6.73 18.77
C SER A 43 -1.71 7.44 18.96
N GLY A 44 -2.05 8.40 18.08
CA GLY A 44 -3.35 9.06 18.08
C GLY A 44 -4.50 8.06 17.93
N ALA A 45 -4.41 7.15 16.96
CA ALA A 45 -5.40 6.09 16.78
C ALA A 45 -5.49 5.15 18.00
N LEU A 46 -4.34 4.70 18.51
CA LEU A 46 -4.27 3.72 19.61
C LEU A 46 -4.58 4.31 21.00
N VAL A 47 -4.63 5.63 21.15
CA VAL A 47 -5.03 6.28 22.40
C VAL A 47 -6.47 6.79 22.30
N LEU A 48 -6.81 7.52 21.23
CA LEU A 48 -8.09 8.24 21.15
C LEU A 48 -9.26 7.33 20.74
N PHE A 49 -9.03 6.37 19.83
CA PHE A 49 -10.10 5.46 19.43
C PHE A 49 -10.54 4.53 20.57
N PRO A 50 -9.63 3.84 21.31
CA PRO A 50 -10.00 2.97 22.43
C PRO A 50 -10.88 3.63 23.51
N ILE A 51 -10.68 4.91 23.77
CA ILE A 51 -11.45 5.68 24.77
C ILE A 51 -12.72 6.34 24.18
N GLY A 52 -13.05 6.03 22.92
CA GLY A 52 -14.26 6.51 22.24
C GLY A 52 -14.19 7.96 21.75
N LYS A 53 -13.02 8.59 21.71
CA LYS A 53 -12.82 9.93 21.14
C LYS A 53 -12.57 9.83 19.63
N LEU A 54 -13.55 9.31 18.89
CA LEU A 54 -13.39 8.97 17.48
C LEU A 54 -13.20 10.20 16.61
N PHE A 55 -13.88 11.31 16.90
CA PHE A 55 -13.70 12.53 16.09
C PHE A 55 -12.31 13.13 16.28
N ALA A 56 -11.83 13.25 17.52
CA ALA A 56 -10.49 13.74 17.81
C ALA A 56 -9.41 12.83 17.22
N GLY A 57 -9.54 11.50 17.39
CA GLY A 57 -8.64 10.52 16.79
C GLY A 57 -8.63 10.61 15.28
N THR A 58 -9.79 10.80 14.66
CA THR A 58 -9.95 10.98 13.22
C THR A 58 -9.18 12.20 12.72
N LEU A 59 -9.29 13.35 13.40
CA LEU A 59 -8.58 14.57 13.01
C LEU A 59 -7.06 14.39 13.12
N VAL A 60 -6.56 13.77 14.19
CA VAL A 60 -5.13 13.50 14.38
C VAL A 60 -4.61 12.59 13.26
N VAL A 61 -5.26 11.45 13.03
CA VAL A 61 -4.84 10.49 12.00
C VAL A 61 -4.91 11.14 10.62
N TRP A 62 -6.03 11.79 10.29
CA TRP A 62 -6.20 12.47 9.00
C TRP A 62 -5.08 13.48 8.74
N PHE A 63 -4.77 14.34 9.72
CA PHE A 63 -3.73 15.35 9.58
C PHE A 63 -2.34 14.75 9.34
N PHE A 64 -1.97 13.69 10.07
CA PHE A 64 -0.65 13.08 9.94
C PHE A 64 -0.52 12.10 8.78
N VAL A 65 -1.62 11.52 8.28
CA VAL A 65 -1.61 10.77 7.01
C VAL A 65 -1.28 11.69 5.83
N LEU A 66 -1.62 12.99 5.89
CA LEU A 66 -1.20 13.94 4.86
C LEU A 66 0.33 14.16 4.82
N PHE A 67 1.06 13.75 5.86
CA PHE A 67 2.52 13.90 5.90
C PHE A 67 3.22 12.90 4.98
N ASP A 68 2.61 11.75 4.66
CA ASP A 68 3.09 10.83 3.62
C ASP A 68 3.14 11.56 2.26
N MET A 69 2.07 12.28 1.90
CA MET A 69 2.11 13.08 0.68
C MET A 69 3.19 14.19 0.71
N LEU A 70 3.52 14.70 1.90
CA LEU A 70 4.54 15.73 2.11
C LEU A 70 5.96 15.17 2.02
N ASP A 71 6.23 13.99 2.57
CA ASP A 71 7.54 13.34 2.46
C ASP A 71 7.86 13.00 0.99
N GLY A 72 6.87 12.57 0.21
CA GLY A 72 7.02 12.33 -1.22
C GLY A 72 7.32 13.63 -1.98
N ALA A 73 6.75 14.76 -1.55
CA ALA A 73 7.10 16.07 -2.09
C ALA A 73 8.54 16.48 -1.71
N MET A 74 8.96 16.23 -0.47
CA MET A 74 10.34 16.46 -0.03
C MET A 74 11.34 15.60 -0.80
N ALA A 75 11.01 14.34 -1.08
CA ALA A 75 11.85 13.45 -1.88
C ALA A 75 12.02 13.99 -3.31
N ARG A 76 10.94 14.43 -3.95
CA ARG A 76 11.00 15.05 -5.29
C ARG A 76 11.85 16.32 -5.31
N GLU A 77 11.72 17.19 -4.30
CA GLU A 77 12.54 18.40 -4.21
C GLU A 77 14.03 18.10 -3.98
N ARG A 78 14.39 16.94 -3.44
CA ARG A 78 15.78 16.46 -3.33
C ARG A 78 16.32 15.78 -4.60
N GLY A 79 15.56 15.77 -5.69
CA GLY A 79 15.93 15.11 -6.95
C GLY A 79 15.42 13.66 -7.07
N GLY A 80 14.61 13.18 -6.12
CA GLY A 80 13.99 11.86 -6.16
C GLY A 80 13.96 11.15 -4.81
N GLY A 81 13.16 10.08 -4.74
CA GLY A 81 13.14 9.17 -3.60
C GLY A 81 14.23 8.10 -3.67
N THR A 82 14.51 7.46 -2.53
CA THR A 82 15.41 6.31 -2.46
C THR A 82 14.59 5.01 -2.44
N ARG A 83 15.19 3.88 -2.84
CA ARG A 83 14.54 2.56 -2.72
C ARG A 83 14.21 2.23 -1.26
N TYR A 84 15.08 2.61 -0.33
CA TYR A 84 14.84 2.46 1.10
C TYR A 84 13.64 3.29 1.56
N GLY A 85 13.57 4.58 1.17
CA GLY A 85 12.46 5.46 1.51
C GLY A 85 11.11 4.93 1.03
N ALA A 86 11.06 4.34 -0.18
CA ALA A 86 9.85 3.69 -0.68
C ALA A 86 9.41 2.47 0.17
N VAL A 87 10.37 1.68 0.68
CA VAL A 87 10.07 0.56 1.59
C VAL A 87 9.66 1.07 2.98
N LEU A 88 10.31 2.12 3.47
CA LEU A 88 10.01 2.76 4.74
C LEU A 88 8.57 3.31 4.73
N ASP A 89 8.23 4.09 3.72
CA ASP A 89 6.89 4.65 3.50
C ASP A 89 5.81 3.55 3.47
N ALA A 90 6.00 2.53 2.61
CA ALA A 90 5.08 1.41 2.54
C ALA A 90 4.92 0.67 3.88
N THR A 91 5.98 0.56 4.69
CA THR A 91 5.96 -0.07 6.02
C THR A 91 5.21 0.79 7.03
N CYS A 92 5.52 2.08 7.07
CA CYS A 92 4.87 3.09 7.90
C CYS A 92 3.36 3.15 7.64
N ASP A 93 2.96 3.07 6.37
CA ASP A 93 1.57 2.95 5.94
C ASP A 93 0.88 1.72 6.54
N ARG A 94 1.54 0.55 6.54
CA ARG A 94 0.98 -0.67 7.15
C ARG A 94 0.75 -0.49 8.64
N ILE A 95 1.73 0.12 9.33
CA ILE A 95 1.69 0.36 10.77
C ILE A 95 0.55 1.32 11.11
N SER A 96 0.43 2.42 10.37
CA SER A 96 -0.62 3.42 10.58
C SER A 96 -2.02 2.86 10.30
N ASP A 97 -2.21 2.18 9.15
CA ASP A 97 -3.47 1.51 8.80
C ASP A 97 -3.85 0.48 9.90
N GLY A 98 -2.87 -0.32 10.35
CA GLY A 98 -3.06 -1.29 11.41
C GLY A 98 -3.46 -0.66 12.74
N ALA A 99 -2.81 0.44 13.13
CA ALA A 99 -3.13 1.19 14.34
C ALA A 99 -4.56 1.75 14.32
N VAL A 100 -5.00 2.29 13.19
CA VAL A 100 -6.39 2.78 12.99
C VAL A 100 -7.39 1.66 13.23
N PHE A 101 -7.25 0.54 12.55
CA PHE A 101 -8.19 -0.58 12.70
C PHE A 101 -8.09 -1.24 14.08
N CYS A 102 -6.90 -1.36 14.68
CA CYS A 102 -6.74 -1.90 16.03
C CYS A 102 -7.38 -0.99 17.10
N GLY A 103 -7.20 0.32 17.01
CA GLY A 103 -7.81 1.28 17.93
C GLY A 103 -9.34 1.25 17.87
N LEU A 104 -9.89 1.22 16.65
CA LEU A 104 -11.34 1.06 16.42
C LEU A 104 -11.84 -0.30 16.90
N LEU A 105 -11.12 -1.38 16.60
CA LEU A 105 -11.47 -2.74 17.01
C LEU A 105 -11.57 -2.85 18.54
N TRP A 106 -10.60 -2.30 19.26
CA TRP A 106 -10.61 -2.27 20.72
C TRP A 106 -11.87 -1.58 21.24
N TRP A 107 -12.16 -0.38 20.75
CA TRP A 107 -13.35 0.36 21.16
C TRP A 107 -14.65 -0.38 20.81
N MET A 108 -14.73 -1.00 19.63
CA MET A 108 -15.89 -1.78 19.22
C MET A 108 -16.11 -3.03 20.10
N ALA A 109 -15.03 -3.66 20.54
CA ALA A 109 -15.07 -4.86 21.38
C ALA A 109 -15.39 -4.55 22.84
N PHE A 110 -14.71 -3.55 23.42
CA PHE A 110 -14.72 -3.29 24.87
C PHE A 110 -15.48 -2.02 25.28
N GLY A 111 -15.67 -1.07 24.36
CA GLY A 111 -16.50 0.11 24.58
C GLY A 111 -17.94 -0.11 24.12
N LEU A 112 -18.11 -0.38 22.83
CA LEU A 112 -19.42 -0.51 22.18
C LEU A 112 -20.05 -1.92 22.31
N HIS A 113 -19.23 -2.95 22.57
CA HIS A 113 -19.65 -4.36 22.65
C HIS A 113 -20.38 -4.87 21.38
N SER A 114 -20.02 -4.34 20.20
CA SER A 114 -20.67 -4.68 18.93
C SER A 114 -19.95 -5.80 18.20
N LYS A 115 -20.45 -7.03 18.33
CA LYS A 115 -19.88 -8.22 17.66
C LYS A 115 -19.82 -8.08 16.13
N HIS A 116 -20.85 -7.50 15.52
CA HIS A 116 -20.89 -7.31 14.07
C HIS A 116 -19.79 -6.36 13.57
N LEU A 117 -19.55 -5.27 14.31
CA LEU A 117 -18.48 -4.33 13.95
C LEU A 117 -17.10 -4.90 14.23
N VAL A 118 -16.93 -5.68 15.29
CA VAL A 118 -15.69 -6.44 15.54
C VAL A 118 -15.35 -7.33 14.34
N VAL A 119 -16.31 -8.10 13.83
CA VAL A 119 -16.10 -8.95 12.64
C VAL A 119 -15.75 -8.12 11.40
N ALA A 120 -16.51 -7.06 11.12
CA ALA A 120 -16.25 -6.19 9.98
C ALA A 120 -14.85 -5.55 10.04
N THR A 121 -14.43 -5.11 11.23
CA THR A 121 -13.12 -4.50 11.46
C THR A 121 -11.98 -5.50 11.36
N LEU A 122 -12.15 -6.73 11.83
CA LEU A 122 -11.16 -7.80 11.61
C LEU A 122 -10.95 -8.09 10.12
N ILE A 123 -12.04 -8.15 9.34
CA ILE A 123 -11.94 -8.32 7.88
C ILE A 123 -11.23 -7.13 7.25
N CYS A 124 -11.57 -5.90 7.63
CA CYS A 124 -10.91 -4.69 7.12
C CYS A 124 -9.42 -4.65 7.48
N LEU A 125 -9.07 -5.02 8.71
CA LEU A 125 -7.69 -5.13 9.16
C LEU A 125 -6.92 -6.09 8.26
N VAL A 126 -7.40 -7.32 8.05
CA VAL A 126 -6.72 -8.31 7.19
C VAL A 126 -6.66 -7.85 5.73
N THR A 127 -7.79 -7.45 5.16
CA THR A 127 -7.87 -7.06 3.75
C THR A 127 -7.05 -5.82 3.44
N SER A 128 -6.93 -4.86 4.37
CA SER A 128 -6.05 -3.69 4.21
C SER A 128 -4.60 -4.08 3.96
N GLN A 129 -4.12 -5.15 4.61
CA GLN A 129 -2.76 -5.68 4.45
C GLN A 129 -2.64 -6.47 3.15
N VAL A 130 -3.61 -7.36 2.88
CA VAL A 130 -3.62 -8.23 1.70
C VAL A 130 -3.66 -7.43 0.40
N ILE A 131 -4.50 -6.40 0.28
CA ILE A 131 -4.61 -5.58 -0.94
C ILE A 131 -3.26 -4.98 -1.35
N SER A 132 -2.51 -4.46 -0.37
CA SER A 132 -1.21 -3.87 -0.64
C SER A 132 -0.11 -4.90 -0.81
N TYR A 133 -0.19 -6.03 -0.11
CA TYR A 133 0.73 -7.14 -0.31
C TYR A 133 0.63 -7.69 -1.74
N ILE A 134 -0.58 -7.89 -2.27
CA ILE A 134 -0.78 -8.34 -3.65
C ILE A 134 -0.11 -7.38 -4.63
N LYS A 135 -0.30 -6.07 -4.45
CA LYS A 135 0.34 -5.04 -5.31
C LYS A 135 1.86 -5.09 -5.22
N ALA A 136 2.41 -5.00 -4.01
CA ALA A 136 3.85 -5.01 -3.79
C ALA A 136 4.50 -6.31 -4.31
N ARG A 137 3.83 -7.46 -4.12
CA ARG A 137 4.33 -8.74 -4.61
C ARG A 137 4.23 -8.85 -6.13
N ALA A 138 3.15 -8.35 -6.73
CA ALA A 138 3.01 -8.30 -8.18
C ALA A 138 4.12 -7.47 -8.82
N GLU A 139 4.33 -6.25 -8.33
CA GLU A 139 5.38 -5.34 -8.81
C GLU A 139 6.78 -5.94 -8.62
N ALA A 140 7.04 -6.56 -7.46
CA ALA A 140 8.30 -7.26 -7.20
C ALA A 140 8.52 -8.49 -8.09
N SER A 141 7.45 -9.06 -8.66
CA SER A 141 7.49 -10.14 -9.64
C SER A 141 7.40 -9.66 -11.09
N GLY A 142 7.42 -8.34 -11.35
CA GLY A 142 7.30 -7.78 -12.69
C GLY A 142 5.91 -7.91 -13.31
N LEU A 143 4.89 -8.21 -12.49
CA LEU A 143 3.49 -8.33 -12.89
C LEU A 143 2.72 -7.05 -12.56
N ARG A 144 1.54 -6.87 -13.18
CA ARG A 144 0.70 -5.69 -12.92
C ARG A 144 -0.12 -5.90 -11.66
N GLY A 145 -0.11 -4.90 -10.77
CA GLY A 145 -0.84 -4.93 -9.49
C GLY A 145 -1.70 -3.69 -9.21
N ASP A 146 -1.89 -2.83 -10.21
CA ASP A 146 -2.40 -1.46 -10.01
C ASP A 146 -3.93 -1.33 -9.99
N ASP A 147 -4.69 -2.30 -10.50
CA ASP A 147 -6.15 -2.20 -10.54
C ASP A 147 -6.79 -2.48 -9.17
N GLY A 148 -7.98 -1.91 -8.93
CA GLY A 148 -8.74 -2.13 -7.72
C GLY A 148 -9.77 -1.02 -7.47
N LEU A 149 -10.93 -1.37 -6.90
CA LEU A 149 -11.95 -0.38 -6.54
C LEU A 149 -11.49 0.55 -5.41
N ILE A 150 -10.78 0.01 -4.42
CA ILE A 150 -10.37 0.76 -3.23
C ILE A 150 -8.88 0.61 -2.98
N GLU A 151 -8.13 1.71 -3.12
CA GLU A 151 -6.73 1.75 -2.69
C GLU A 151 -6.65 2.26 -1.23
N ARG A 152 -5.42 2.50 -0.77
CA ARG A 152 -5.18 3.02 0.57
C ARG A 152 -5.87 4.38 0.80
N PRO A 153 -5.80 5.39 -0.09
CA PRO A 153 -6.43 6.68 0.14
C PRO A 153 -7.94 6.58 0.32
N GLU A 154 -8.65 5.84 -0.54
CA GLU A 154 -10.10 5.66 -0.44
C GLU A 154 -10.48 4.90 0.84
N ARG A 155 -9.68 3.89 1.23
CA ARG A 155 -9.89 3.16 2.49
C ARG A 155 -9.77 4.07 3.70
N LEU A 156 -8.72 4.89 3.76
CA LEU A 156 -8.52 5.84 4.85
C LEU A 156 -9.63 6.90 4.87
N ILE A 157 -10.05 7.43 3.73
CA ILE A 157 -11.17 8.37 3.66
C ILE A 157 -12.44 7.74 4.23
N ILE A 158 -12.81 6.52 3.80
CA ILE A 158 -14.05 5.88 4.24
C ILE A 158 -14.02 5.59 5.75
N VAL A 159 -12.95 5.01 6.28
CA VAL A 159 -12.87 4.68 7.71
C VAL A 159 -12.84 5.95 8.58
N LEU A 160 -12.08 6.97 8.18
CA LEU A 160 -11.95 8.21 8.93
C LEU A 160 -13.23 9.05 8.87
N VAL A 161 -13.89 9.14 7.72
CA VAL A 161 -15.19 9.82 7.62
C VAL A 161 -16.25 9.07 8.43
N GLY A 162 -16.29 7.74 8.34
CA GLY A 162 -17.20 6.91 9.14
C GLY A 162 -17.00 7.10 10.65
N ALA A 163 -15.76 7.05 11.12
CA ALA A 163 -15.41 7.26 12.52
C ALA A 163 -15.69 8.71 12.97
N GLY A 164 -15.25 9.70 12.20
CA GLY A 164 -15.44 11.12 12.51
C GLY A 164 -16.90 11.53 12.58
N LEU A 165 -17.74 11.09 11.64
CA LEU A 165 -19.18 11.37 11.68
C LEU A 165 -19.89 10.66 12.83
N SER A 166 -19.40 9.47 13.23
CA SER A 166 -20.02 8.71 14.32
C SER A 166 -19.88 9.33 15.70
N ASP A 167 -18.90 10.22 15.89
CA ASP A 167 -18.61 10.93 17.14
C ASP A 167 -18.51 12.46 16.91
N PHE A 168 -19.21 12.97 15.89
CA PHE A 168 -19.11 14.39 15.55
C PHE A 168 -19.66 15.28 16.69
N PRO A 169 -18.93 16.32 17.17
CA PRO A 169 -19.26 17.01 18.42
C PRO A 169 -20.62 17.73 18.45
N VAL A 170 -21.10 18.19 17.29
CA VAL A 170 -22.36 18.94 17.19
C VAL A 170 -23.56 18.02 16.94
N TYR A 171 -23.38 17.02 16.08
CA TYR A 171 -24.42 16.07 15.69
C TYR A 171 -23.77 14.75 15.28
N SER A 172 -23.77 13.78 16.18
CA SER A 172 -23.18 12.46 15.94
C SER A 172 -24.12 11.56 15.13
N LEU A 173 -23.56 10.81 14.18
CA LEU A 173 -24.27 9.81 13.38
C LEU A 173 -23.69 8.41 13.66
N PRO A 174 -24.05 7.73 14.76
CA PRO A 174 -23.43 6.46 15.16
C PRO A 174 -23.47 5.36 14.09
N TRP A 175 -24.49 5.38 13.23
CA TRP A 175 -24.64 4.44 12.12
C TRP A 175 -23.59 4.63 11.01
N ALA A 176 -22.97 5.81 10.90
CA ALA A 176 -22.00 6.13 9.86
C ALA A 176 -20.78 5.20 9.88
N LEU A 177 -20.27 4.90 11.08
CA LEU A 177 -19.17 3.95 11.25
C LEU A 177 -19.57 2.54 10.80
N SER A 178 -20.79 2.11 11.11
CA SER A 178 -21.28 0.80 10.68
C SER A 178 -21.37 0.68 9.16
N VAL A 179 -21.89 1.71 8.50
CA VAL A 179 -21.95 1.80 7.03
C VAL A 179 -20.54 1.79 6.45
N ALA A 180 -19.62 2.58 6.99
CA ALA A 180 -18.23 2.65 6.53
C ALA A 180 -17.54 1.28 6.64
N MET A 181 -17.65 0.60 7.79
CA MET A 181 -17.00 -0.69 8.00
C MET A 181 -17.53 -1.77 7.04
N TRP A 182 -18.85 -1.89 6.86
CA TRP A 182 -19.41 -2.88 5.94
C TRP A 182 -19.16 -2.54 4.47
N LEU A 183 -19.16 -1.25 4.11
CA LEU A 183 -18.74 -0.80 2.78
C LEU A 183 -17.28 -1.19 2.50
N LEU A 184 -16.38 -0.98 3.47
CA LEU A 184 -14.98 -1.38 3.36
C LEU A 184 -14.83 -2.89 3.24
N VAL A 185 -15.58 -3.69 4.00
CA VAL A 185 -15.56 -5.16 3.88
C VAL A 185 -15.86 -5.58 2.44
N VAL A 186 -16.98 -5.12 1.88
CA VAL A 186 -17.41 -5.50 0.53
C VAL A 186 -16.42 -4.99 -0.52
N ALA A 187 -16.06 -3.70 -0.47
CA ALA A 187 -15.15 -3.10 -1.44
C ALA A 187 -13.74 -3.71 -1.39
N SER A 188 -13.25 -4.05 -0.19
CA SER A 188 -11.90 -4.61 -0.02
C SER A 188 -11.83 -6.06 -0.48
N LEU A 189 -12.86 -6.87 -0.23
CA LEU A 189 -12.93 -8.25 -0.75
C LEU A 189 -13.00 -8.26 -2.29
N ILE A 190 -13.83 -7.40 -2.88
CA ILE A 190 -13.90 -7.25 -4.35
C ILE A 190 -12.53 -6.80 -4.89
N THR A 191 -11.87 -5.84 -4.23
CA THR A 191 -10.56 -5.34 -4.66
C THR A 191 -9.48 -6.41 -4.57
N CYS A 192 -9.46 -7.24 -3.52
CA CYS A 192 -8.56 -8.40 -3.45
C CYS A 192 -8.74 -9.32 -4.66
N ALA A 193 -9.98 -9.66 -5.01
CA ALA A 193 -10.27 -10.52 -6.14
C ALA A 193 -9.87 -9.88 -7.48
N GLN A 194 -10.19 -8.59 -7.67
CA GLN A 194 -9.80 -7.83 -8.88
C GLN A 194 -8.29 -7.75 -9.04
N ARG A 195 -7.56 -7.50 -7.95
CA ARG A 195 -6.10 -7.47 -7.97
C ARG A 195 -5.51 -8.81 -8.34
N LEU A 196 -5.98 -9.88 -7.71
CA LEU A 196 -5.48 -11.23 -8.03
C LEU A 196 -5.80 -11.60 -9.47
N HIS A 197 -6.98 -11.25 -9.98
CA HIS A 197 -7.34 -11.44 -11.38
C HIS A 197 -6.44 -10.63 -12.33
N THR A 198 -6.12 -9.38 -11.99
CA THR A 198 -5.20 -8.52 -12.75
C THR A 198 -3.79 -9.11 -12.79
N VAL A 199 -3.31 -9.63 -11.66
CA VAL A 199 -2.03 -10.32 -11.57
C VAL A 199 -2.04 -11.59 -12.43
N HIS A 200 -3.09 -12.40 -12.37
CA HIS A 200 -3.23 -13.62 -13.17
C HIS A 200 -3.30 -13.35 -14.67
N THR A 201 -3.89 -12.22 -15.08
CA THR A 201 -4.00 -11.81 -16.49
C THR A 201 -2.81 -10.97 -16.97
N SER A 202 -1.81 -10.75 -16.11
CA SER A 202 -0.60 -10.02 -16.50
C SER A 202 0.28 -10.84 -17.45
N PRO A 203 0.93 -10.20 -18.44
CA PRO A 203 1.92 -10.87 -19.28
C PRO A 203 3.01 -11.54 -18.42
N GLY A 204 3.32 -12.80 -18.72
CA GLY A 204 4.31 -13.59 -17.97
C GLY A 204 3.83 -14.22 -16.66
N ALA A 205 2.58 -14.00 -16.24
CA ALA A 205 2.05 -14.56 -14.98
C ALA A 205 2.05 -16.10 -14.94
N THR A 206 1.89 -16.75 -16.11
CA THR A 206 1.91 -18.21 -16.25
C THR A 206 3.29 -18.77 -16.60
N ASP A 207 4.31 -17.92 -16.71
CA ASP A 207 5.64 -18.38 -17.06
C ASP A 207 6.21 -19.27 -15.95
N ARG A 208 6.81 -20.39 -16.35
CA ARG A 208 7.40 -21.32 -15.38
C ARG A 208 8.66 -20.71 -14.79
N ILE A 209 8.70 -20.59 -13.47
CA ILE A 209 9.91 -20.21 -12.74
C ILE A 209 10.97 -21.30 -12.98
N ALA A 210 12.11 -20.91 -13.57
CA ALA A 210 13.22 -21.82 -13.81
C ALA A 210 13.75 -22.38 -12.48
N ARG A 211 14.05 -23.68 -12.44
CA ARG A 211 14.68 -24.30 -11.27
C ARG A 211 16.11 -23.76 -11.14
N PRO A 212 16.52 -23.22 -9.97
CA PRO A 212 17.91 -22.86 -9.74
C PRO A 212 18.83 -24.04 -10.02
N GLY A 213 19.85 -23.83 -10.86
CA GLY A 213 20.83 -24.86 -11.23
C GLY A 213 20.39 -25.85 -12.32
N TYR A 214 19.19 -25.74 -12.89
CA TYR A 214 18.77 -26.55 -14.04
C TYR A 214 18.80 -25.71 -15.32
N PRO A 215 19.52 -26.12 -16.38
CA PRO A 215 19.54 -25.38 -17.64
C PRO A 215 18.11 -25.19 -18.18
N SER A 216 17.86 -23.99 -18.68
CA SER A 216 16.60 -23.65 -19.32
C SER A 216 16.31 -24.61 -20.48
N ALA A 217 15.04 -24.73 -20.90
CA ALA A 217 14.71 -25.57 -22.06
C ALA A 217 15.49 -25.12 -23.33
N SER A 218 15.76 -23.82 -23.46
CA SER A 218 16.61 -23.22 -24.49
C SER A 218 18.10 -23.62 -24.38
N ASP A 219 18.64 -23.75 -23.16
CA ASP A 219 20.02 -24.21 -22.97
C ASP A 219 20.18 -25.68 -23.36
N ARG A 220 19.15 -26.50 -23.11
CA ARG A 220 19.15 -27.92 -23.50
C ARG A 220 19.12 -28.12 -25.01
N THR A 221 18.36 -27.31 -25.75
CA THR A 221 18.34 -27.37 -27.23
C THR A 221 19.69 -26.97 -27.84
N ASN A 222 20.42 -26.02 -27.23
CA ASN A 222 21.77 -25.67 -27.69
C ASN A 222 22.81 -26.76 -27.34
N ALA A 223 22.68 -27.39 -26.18
CA ALA A 223 23.59 -28.48 -25.78
C ALA A 223 23.47 -29.71 -26.68
N THR A 224 22.27 -30.04 -27.18
CA THR A 224 22.08 -31.19 -28.08
C THR A 224 22.55 -30.92 -29.51
N ASN A 225 22.48 -29.67 -29.99
CA ASN A 225 22.94 -29.31 -31.35
C ASN A 225 24.47 -29.11 -31.44
N GLY A 226 25.17 -28.97 -30.31
CA GLY A 226 26.63 -28.83 -30.28
C GLY A 226 27.43 -30.13 -30.34
N GLY A 227 26.76 -31.29 -30.47
CA GLY A 227 27.37 -32.61 -30.34
C GLY A 227 27.37 -33.43 -31.63
N GLN A 228 28.01 -32.95 -32.69
CA GLN A 228 28.43 -33.83 -33.79
C GLN A 228 29.91 -33.55 -34.11
N PRO A 229 30.85 -34.36 -33.57
CA PRO A 229 32.25 -34.26 -33.95
C PRO A 229 32.37 -34.61 -35.43
N GLY A 230 32.79 -33.64 -36.25
CA GLY A 230 33.09 -33.89 -37.66
C GLY A 230 34.16 -34.97 -37.80
N PRO A 231 34.06 -35.88 -38.78
CA PRO A 231 35.07 -36.92 -38.99
C PRO A 231 36.41 -36.26 -39.27
N GLY A 232 37.39 -36.58 -38.42
CA GLY A 232 38.77 -36.14 -38.59
C GLY A 232 39.28 -36.51 -39.96
N ASN A 233 39.62 -35.51 -40.76
CA ASN A 233 40.36 -35.68 -41.99
C ASN A 233 41.81 -36.01 -41.61
N LEU A 234 42.06 -37.30 -41.39
CA LEU A 234 43.38 -37.92 -41.35
C LEU A 234 43.83 -38.17 -42.79
N GLY A 235 44.95 -37.57 -43.16
CA GLY A 235 45.66 -37.88 -44.42
C GLY A 235 45.81 -36.64 -45.28
N THR A 236 46.95 -36.38 -45.90
CA THR A 236 48.13 -37.21 -46.13
C THR A 236 49.30 -36.26 -46.33
N GLY A 237 50.43 -36.55 -45.68
CA GLY A 237 51.71 -36.05 -46.14
C GLY A 237 52.02 -36.63 -47.51
N GLU A 238 52.77 -35.88 -48.31
CA GLU A 238 53.78 -36.33 -49.27
C GLU A 238 54.13 -35.18 -50.24
N PRO A 239 55.32 -35.19 -50.88
CA PRO A 239 56.38 -36.19 -50.79
C PRO A 239 57.71 -35.67 -50.20
#